data_AF-C6M5Z7-F1
#
_entry.id   AF-C6M5Z7-F1
#
_cell.length_a   1.000
_cell.length_b   1.000
_cell.length_c   1.000
_cell.angle_alpha   90.00
_cell.angle_beta   90.00
_cell.angle_gamma   90.00
#
_symmetry.space_group_name_H-M   'P 1'
#
loop_
_entity.id
_entity.type
_entity.pdbx_description
1 polymer ?
#
loop_
_entity_poly.entity_id
_entity_poly.type
_entity_poly.pdbx_seq_one_letter_code
_entity_poly.pdbx_strand_id
1 'polypeptide(L)'
;MYIKLFSALSILLFTVNCNAFSKAPDADGVVSIRMIDNTPCLYIDRPDLIGAYFINISNISQGDTRNSHSIFYKTTFEENYPNKEKCIMLDSSNFPGIKLEDKQIYAIDLHPDPNKNEQLRIEPNFTGFGDTICLKKDQNGHFRVQDYIRGECVDRVPNQSEQKSLKENKGSWFDRFIEWLKSLLS
;
A
#
# COMPACT_ATOMS: atom_id res chain seq x y z
N MET A 1 14.08 0.65 47.19
CA MET A 1 13.73 1.71 46.22
C MET A 1 14.39 1.49 44.85
N TYR A 2 15.69 1.16 44.80
CA TYR A 2 16.43 0.92 43.54
C TYR A 2 15.96 -0.28 42.70
N ILE A 3 15.54 -1.38 43.33
CA ILE A 3 15.10 -2.59 42.61
C ILE A 3 13.84 -2.33 41.77
N LYS A 4 12.89 -1.53 42.29
CA LYS A 4 11.66 -1.17 41.55
C LYS A 4 11.95 -0.27 40.34
N LEU A 5 12.94 0.62 40.43
CA LEU A 5 13.37 1.48 39.34
C LEU A 5 14.04 0.67 38.21
N PHE A 6 14.84 -0.33 38.59
CA PHE A 6 15.52 -1.21 37.63
C PHE A 6 14.53 -2.11 36.88
N SER A 7 13.53 -2.65 37.57
CA SER A 7 12.46 -3.43 36.94
C SER A 7 11.62 -2.59 35.98
N ALA A 8 11.27 -1.35 36.33
CA ALA A 8 10.54 -0.44 35.45
C ALA A 8 11.36 -0.05 34.20
N LEU A 9 12.68 0.17 34.36
CA LEU A 9 13.58 0.49 33.25
C LEU A 9 13.81 -0.72 32.32
N SER A 10 13.91 -1.94 32.86
CA SER A 10 13.98 -3.16 32.05
C SER A 10 12.68 -3.42 31.29
N ILE A 11 11.50 -3.19 31.88
CA ILE A 11 10.21 -3.28 31.17
C ILE A 11 10.16 -2.24 30.04
N LEU A 12 10.62 -1.00 30.29
CA LEU A 12 10.75 0.02 29.25
C LEU A 12 11.65 -0.48 28.11
N LEU A 13 12.86 -0.98 28.41
CA LEU A 13 13.83 -1.46 27.43
C LEU A 13 13.32 -2.66 26.59
N PHE A 14 12.49 -3.54 27.17
CA PHE A 14 11.83 -4.62 26.42
C PHE A 14 10.64 -4.13 25.58
N THR A 15 9.96 -3.04 25.95
CA THR A 15 8.92 -2.44 25.10
C THR A 15 9.47 -1.69 23.89
N VAL A 16 10.73 -1.22 23.93
CA VAL A 16 11.34 -0.50 22.79
C VAL A 16 11.99 -1.39 21.74
N ASN A 17 12.09 -2.71 21.95
CA ASN A 17 12.87 -3.59 21.07
C ASN A 17 12.10 -4.70 20.34
N CYS A 18 10.80 -4.49 20.07
CA CYS A 18 10.04 -5.34 19.12
C CYS A 18 9.42 -4.54 17.97
N ASN A 19 9.87 -3.31 17.74
CA ASN A 19 9.47 -2.48 16.62
C ASN A 19 10.67 -2.12 15.73
N ALA A 20 11.62 -3.04 15.58
CA ALA A 20 12.30 -3.18 14.30
C ALA A 20 11.27 -3.67 13.29
N PHE A 21 10.27 -2.81 13.00
CA PHE A 21 9.42 -2.93 11.86
C PHE A 21 10.40 -3.01 10.69
N SER A 22 10.54 -4.20 10.12
CA SER A 22 10.83 -4.33 8.69
C SER A 22 10.06 -3.19 8.04
N LYS A 23 10.77 -2.26 7.39
CA LYS A 23 10.12 -1.19 6.63
C LYS A 23 9.04 -1.91 5.83
N ALA A 24 7.77 -1.62 6.13
CA ALA A 24 6.69 -2.23 5.40
C ALA A 24 7.03 -2.04 3.91
N PRO A 25 6.83 -3.05 3.05
CA PRO A 25 7.18 -2.94 1.63
C PRO A 25 6.61 -1.67 0.98
N ASP A 26 5.52 -1.14 1.56
CA ASP A 26 4.77 0.03 1.10
C ASP A 26 4.74 1.17 2.14
N ALA A 27 5.93 1.58 2.62
CA ALA A 27 6.01 2.55 3.72
C ALA A 27 5.45 3.95 3.38
N ASP A 28 5.30 4.29 2.10
CA ASP A 28 4.89 5.64 1.67
C ASP A 28 3.38 5.77 1.39
N GLY A 29 2.64 4.66 1.33
CA GLY A 29 1.18 4.67 1.20
C GLY A 29 0.63 3.58 0.31
N VAL A 30 -0.59 3.81 -0.18
CA VAL A 30 -1.32 2.85 -1.02
C VAL A 30 -1.38 3.33 -2.47
N VAL A 31 -1.38 2.38 -3.41
CA VAL A 31 -1.82 2.66 -4.77
C VAL A 31 -3.34 2.80 -4.78
N SER A 32 -3.86 3.74 -5.55
CA SER A 32 -5.29 3.98 -5.66
C SER A 32 -5.80 3.54 -7.03
N ILE A 33 -7.05 3.06 -7.09
CA ILE A 33 -7.62 2.52 -8.32
C ILE A 33 -9.00 3.13 -8.55
N ARG A 34 -9.22 3.61 -9.78
CA ARG A 34 -10.54 4.03 -10.29
C ARG A 34 -10.92 3.21 -11.50
N MET A 35 -12.19 3.19 -11.86
CA MET A 35 -12.66 2.57 -13.10
C MET A 35 -12.75 3.64 -14.21
N ILE A 36 -12.20 3.34 -15.38
CA ILE A 36 -12.41 4.11 -16.62
C ILE A 36 -12.85 3.12 -17.70
N ASP A 37 -14.00 3.36 -18.32
CA ASP A 37 -14.50 2.54 -19.44
C ASP A 37 -14.40 1.03 -19.19
N ASN A 38 -14.86 0.60 -18.01
CA ASN A 38 -14.84 -0.79 -17.55
C ASN A 38 -13.46 -1.41 -17.24
N THR A 39 -12.40 -0.61 -17.24
CA THR A 39 -11.03 -1.06 -16.96
C THR A 39 -10.49 -0.37 -15.70
N PRO A 40 -9.87 -1.11 -14.76
CA PRO A 40 -9.22 -0.51 -13.60
C PRO A 40 -8.02 0.35 -14.02
N CYS A 41 -7.85 1.50 -13.36
CA CYS A 41 -6.81 2.47 -13.67
C CYS A 41 -6.12 2.92 -12.39
N LEU A 42 -4.82 2.69 -12.31
CA LEU A 42 -3.98 2.90 -11.13
C LEU A 42 -3.40 4.32 -11.09
N TYR A 43 -3.48 4.96 -9.94
CA TYR A 43 -2.87 6.25 -9.66
C TYR A 43 -2.33 6.32 -8.24
N ILE A 44 -1.50 7.33 -7.97
CA ILE A 44 -0.98 7.65 -6.64
C ILE A 44 -1.38 9.09 -6.30
N ASP A 45 -1.78 9.31 -5.05
CA ASP A 45 -2.13 10.63 -4.51
C ASP A 45 -0.92 11.29 -3.81
N ARG A 46 0.20 11.34 -4.54
CA ARG A 46 1.44 12.03 -4.20
C ARG A 46 1.95 12.64 -5.49
N PRO A 47 2.14 13.97 -5.60
CA PRO A 47 2.55 14.62 -6.85
C PRO A 47 4.06 14.91 -6.96
N ASP A 48 4.82 14.60 -5.92
CA ASP A 48 6.21 15.01 -5.73
C ASP A 48 7.25 13.89 -5.95
N LEU A 49 6.86 12.77 -6.57
CA LEU A 49 7.73 11.61 -6.72
C LEU A 49 8.73 11.80 -7.87
N ILE A 50 9.97 11.34 -7.65
CA ILE A 50 11.05 11.43 -8.64
C ILE A 50 11.71 10.07 -8.89
N GLY A 51 12.29 9.92 -10.08
CA GLY A 51 13.04 8.74 -10.48
C GLY A 51 12.25 7.75 -11.34
N ALA A 52 12.93 6.65 -11.64
CA ALA A 52 12.38 5.47 -12.30
C ALA A 52 11.63 4.59 -11.31
N TYR A 53 10.54 4.01 -11.77
CA TYR A 53 9.73 3.09 -10.98
C TYR A 53 9.28 1.92 -11.82
N PHE A 54 8.89 0.84 -11.14
CA PHE A 54 8.15 -0.24 -11.73
C PHE A 54 6.90 -0.55 -10.92
N ILE A 55 5.86 -1.02 -11.61
CA ILE A 55 4.65 -1.58 -11.02
C ILE A 55 4.70 -3.08 -11.22
N ASN A 56 4.48 -3.83 -10.15
CA ASN A 56 4.25 -5.25 -10.17
C ASN A 56 2.76 -5.53 -9.92
N ILE A 57 2.16 -6.39 -10.74
CA ILE A 57 0.82 -6.92 -10.51
C ILE A 57 0.92 -8.42 -10.39
N SER A 58 0.48 -8.96 -9.26
CA SER A 58 0.40 -10.40 -9.02
C SER A 58 -1.04 -10.83 -8.77
N ASN A 59 -1.46 -11.91 -9.43
CA ASN A 59 -2.72 -12.56 -9.09
C ASN A 59 -2.52 -13.47 -7.89
N ILE A 60 -3.36 -13.33 -6.86
CA ILE A 60 -3.34 -14.18 -5.68
C ILE A 60 -4.49 -15.18 -5.81
N SER A 61 -4.17 -16.40 -6.22
CA SER A 61 -5.11 -17.51 -6.19
C SER A 61 -5.41 -17.88 -4.74
N GLN A 62 -6.68 -17.93 -4.33
CA GLN A 62 -7.04 -18.43 -3.00
C GLN A 62 -6.51 -19.86 -2.83
N GLY A 63 -5.44 -20.04 -2.05
CA GLY A 63 -4.86 -21.35 -1.72
C GLY A 63 -3.59 -21.75 -2.49
N ASP A 64 -3.13 -20.99 -3.49
CA ASP A 64 -1.86 -21.27 -4.17
C ASP A 64 -1.02 -20.00 -4.36
N THR A 65 -0.09 -19.77 -3.42
CA THR A 65 0.91 -18.69 -3.47
C THR A 65 2.15 -19.08 -4.29
N ARG A 66 2.21 -20.28 -4.87
CA ARG A 66 3.43 -20.79 -5.53
C ARG A 66 3.50 -20.46 -7.02
N ASN A 67 2.41 -19.99 -7.62
CA ASN A 67 2.28 -19.71 -9.05
C ASN A 67 1.75 -18.29 -9.34
N SER A 68 2.03 -17.30 -8.50
CA SER A 68 1.66 -15.91 -8.80
C SER A 68 2.53 -15.38 -9.94
N HIS A 69 1.97 -15.31 -11.15
CA HIS A 69 2.66 -14.69 -12.28
C HIS A 69 2.65 -13.18 -12.07
N SER A 70 3.85 -12.61 -11.88
CA SER A 70 4.04 -11.18 -11.71
C SER A 70 4.22 -10.52 -13.07
N ILE A 71 3.38 -9.53 -13.38
CA ILE A 71 3.47 -8.74 -14.61
C ILE A 71 4.00 -7.36 -14.24
N PHE A 72 4.99 -6.89 -15.01
CA PHE A 72 5.72 -5.67 -14.70
C PHE A 72 5.44 -4.57 -15.71
N TYR A 73 5.31 -3.35 -15.22
CA TYR A 73 5.35 -2.10 -15.98
C TYR A 73 6.52 -1.26 -15.47
N LYS A 74 7.30 -0.63 -16.36
CA LYS A 74 8.50 0.13 -15.99
C LYS A 74 8.58 1.44 -16.75
N THR A 75 8.86 2.55 -16.05
CA THR A 75 9.02 3.88 -16.65
C THR A 75 9.69 4.84 -15.65
N THR A 76 9.60 6.15 -15.89
CA THR A 76 9.99 7.21 -14.96
C THR A 76 8.81 8.12 -14.65
N PHE A 77 8.83 8.78 -13.49
CA PHE A 77 7.82 9.78 -13.15
C PHE A 77 7.82 10.99 -14.09
N GLU A 78 8.95 11.27 -14.77
CA GLU A 78 9.04 12.32 -15.79
C GLU A 78 8.30 11.92 -17.08
N GLU A 79 8.43 10.66 -17.50
CA GLU A 79 7.77 10.13 -18.70
C GLU A 79 6.28 9.88 -18.49
N ASN A 80 5.93 9.23 -17.38
CA ASN A 80 4.54 8.90 -17.08
C ASN A 80 4.28 8.95 -15.58
N TYR A 81 3.74 10.07 -15.11
CA TYR A 81 3.33 10.22 -13.73
C TYR A 81 1.90 9.68 -13.52
N PRO A 82 1.69 8.61 -12.71
CA PRO A 82 0.37 8.05 -12.50
C PRO A 82 -0.44 8.88 -11.51
N ASN A 83 -1.06 9.96 -11.98
CA ASN A 83 -1.99 10.78 -11.18
C ASN A 83 -3.45 10.45 -11.52
N LYS A 84 -4.40 11.09 -10.82
CA LYS A 84 -5.83 10.82 -10.99
C LYS A 84 -6.35 11.04 -12.42
N GLU A 85 -5.71 11.91 -13.22
CA GLU A 85 -6.09 12.20 -14.60
C GLU A 85 -5.39 11.28 -15.61
N LYS A 86 -4.09 11.03 -15.39
CA LYS A 86 -3.20 10.21 -16.23
C LYS A 86 -2.83 8.91 -15.55
N CYS A 87 -3.84 8.18 -15.09
CA CYS A 87 -3.63 6.91 -14.40
C CYS A 87 -3.21 5.81 -15.39
N ILE A 88 -2.62 4.72 -14.88
CA ILE A 88 -2.13 3.60 -15.69
C ILE A 88 -3.22 2.54 -15.78
N MET A 89 -3.72 2.29 -16.99
CA MET A 89 -4.75 1.29 -17.23
C MET A 89 -4.20 -0.11 -17.00
N LEU A 90 -4.91 -0.93 -16.22
CA LEU A 90 -4.62 -2.35 -16.01
C LEU A 90 -5.16 -3.15 -17.19
N ASP A 91 -4.50 -3.03 -18.34
CA ASP A 91 -4.85 -3.73 -19.58
C ASP A 91 -3.60 -4.23 -20.31
N SER A 92 -3.80 -4.91 -21.43
CA SER A 92 -2.72 -5.50 -22.22
C SER A 92 -1.78 -4.47 -22.88
N SER A 93 -2.15 -3.19 -22.93
CA SER A 93 -1.30 -2.14 -23.50
C SER A 93 -0.15 -1.77 -22.54
N ASN A 94 -0.45 -1.64 -21.25
CA ASN A 94 0.55 -1.36 -20.21
C ASN A 94 1.11 -2.64 -19.60
N PHE A 95 0.32 -3.71 -19.52
CA PHE A 95 0.69 -4.97 -18.89
C PHE A 95 0.46 -6.15 -19.86
N PRO A 96 1.39 -6.41 -20.80
CA PRO A 96 1.25 -7.49 -21.76
C PRO A 96 0.98 -8.83 -21.07
N GLY A 97 -0.09 -9.51 -21.48
CA GLY A 97 -0.49 -10.80 -20.91
C GLY A 97 -1.38 -10.73 -19.66
N ILE A 98 -1.72 -9.53 -19.18
CA ILE A 98 -2.67 -9.39 -18.07
C ILE A 98 -4.04 -9.96 -18.45
N LYS A 99 -4.62 -10.76 -17.55
CA LYS A 99 -5.98 -11.29 -17.67
C LYS A 99 -6.74 -10.94 -16.40
N LEU A 100 -7.66 -9.98 -16.53
CA LEU A 100 -8.53 -9.60 -15.43
C LEU A 100 -9.69 -10.58 -15.32
N GLU A 101 -9.88 -11.16 -14.14
CA GLU A 101 -10.85 -12.22 -13.86
C GLU A 101 -11.87 -11.77 -12.82
N ASP A 102 -13.08 -12.33 -12.92
CA ASP A 102 -14.13 -12.10 -11.93
C ASP A 102 -13.79 -12.80 -10.61
N LYS A 103 -14.03 -12.13 -9.48
CA LYS A 103 -13.75 -12.59 -8.11
C LYS A 103 -12.27 -12.90 -7.84
N GLN A 104 -11.38 -12.26 -8.59
CA GLN A 104 -9.94 -12.46 -8.47
C GLN A 104 -9.30 -11.37 -7.61
N ILE A 105 -8.34 -11.78 -6.77
CA ILE A 105 -7.52 -10.90 -5.91
C ILE A 105 -6.24 -10.54 -6.66
N TYR A 106 -5.88 -9.26 -6.61
CA TYR A 106 -4.65 -8.72 -7.19
C TYR A 106 -3.88 -7.94 -6.13
N ALA A 107 -2.62 -8.30 -5.91
CA ALA A 107 -1.67 -7.45 -5.18
C ALA A 107 -0.89 -6.61 -6.18
N ILE A 108 -0.80 -5.31 -5.89
CA ILE A 108 -0.20 -4.33 -6.78
C ILE A 108 0.77 -3.49 -5.98
N ASP A 109 2.01 -3.46 -6.43
CA ASP A 109 3.10 -2.76 -5.76
C ASP A 109 3.81 -1.84 -6.75
N LEU A 110 4.09 -0.60 -6.35
CA LEU A 110 4.93 0.34 -7.06
C LEU A 110 6.20 0.58 -6.25
N HIS A 111 7.36 0.34 -6.87
CA HIS A 111 8.66 0.49 -6.23
C HIS A 111 9.64 1.26 -7.12
N PRO A 112 10.70 1.86 -6.54
CA PRO A 112 11.79 2.40 -7.33
C PRO A 112 12.45 1.30 -8.17
N ASP A 113 12.76 1.57 -9.44
CA ASP A 113 13.61 0.67 -10.25
C ASP A 113 15.08 0.96 -9.90
N PRO A 114 15.77 0.09 -9.14
CA PRO A 114 17.11 0.39 -8.66
C PRO A 114 18.11 0.53 -9.82
N ASN A 115 18.00 -0.33 -10.83
CA ASN A 115 18.94 -0.36 -11.95
C ASN A 115 18.78 0.89 -12.82
N LYS A 116 17.53 1.29 -13.11
CA LYS A 116 17.28 2.47 -13.94
C LYS A 116 17.61 3.76 -13.18
N ASN A 117 17.32 3.83 -11.89
CA ASN A 117 17.70 4.99 -11.06
C ASN A 117 19.21 5.16 -10.95
N GLU A 118 19.97 4.07 -10.79
CA GLU A 118 21.43 4.10 -10.82
C GLU A 118 21.97 4.62 -12.17
N GLN A 119 21.41 4.14 -13.29
CA GLN A 119 21.79 4.62 -14.63
C GLN A 119 21.50 6.11 -14.83
N LEU A 120 20.36 6.59 -14.33
CA LEU A 120 19.96 8.00 -14.42
C LEU A 120 20.64 8.89 -13.38
N ARG A 121 21.33 8.29 -12.40
CA ARG A 121 21.92 8.98 -11.23
C ARG A 121 20.88 9.79 -10.45
N ILE A 122 19.69 9.22 -10.29
CA ILE A 122 18.59 9.81 -9.51
C ILE A 122 18.44 9.02 -8.21
N GLU A 123 18.40 9.73 -7.08
CA GLU A 123 17.99 9.14 -5.81
C GLU A 123 16.47 9.30 -5.64
N PRO A 124 15.68 8.22 -5.70
CA PRO A 124 14.23 8.29 -5.57
C PRO A 124 13.84 8.73 -4.16
N ASN A 125 12.82 9.59 -4.04
CA ASN A 125 12.33 10.11 -2.76
C ASN A 125 11.19 9.27 -2.15
N PHE A 126 11.14 7.97 -2.48
CA PHE A 126 10.14 7.02 -2.02
C PHE A 126 10.74 5.62 -1.94
N THR A 127 10.06 4.76 -1.20
CA THR A 127 10.42 3.36 -0.92
C THR A 127 9.40 2.38 -1.50
N GLY A 128 8.12 2.72 -1.50
CA GLY A 128 7.09 1.90 -2.13
C GLY A 128 5.66 2.30 -1.80
N PHE A 129 4.75 1.93 -2.70
CA PHE A 129 3.30 2.04 -2.52
C PHE A 129 2.66 0.70 -2.91
N GLY A 130 1.70 0.22 -2.13
CA GLY A 130 1.08 -1.07 -2.42
C GLY A 130 -0.34 -1.16 -1.92
N ASP A 131 -1.14 -1.97 -2.61
CA ASP A 131 -2.50 -2.29 -2.21
C ASP A 131 -2.89 -3.68 -2.73
N THR A 132 -3.85 -4.31 -2.05
CA THR A 132 -4.49 -5.54 -2.52
C THR A 132 -5.96 -5.25 -2.79
N ILE A 133 -6.38 -5.51 -4.02
CA ILE A 133 -7.76 -5.28 -4.46
C ILE A 133 -8.39 -6.57 -4.96
N CYS A 134 -9.72 -6.59 -4.98
CA CYS A 134 -10.45 -7.61 -5.72
C CYS A 134 -11.22 -6.98 -6.88
N LEU A 135 -11.37 -7.74 -7.96
CA LEU A 135 -12.24 -7.38 -9.07
C LEU A 135 -13.48 -8.27 -9.04
N LYS A 136 -14.65 -7.65 -9.20
CA LYS A 136 -15.91 -8.36 -9.43
C LYS A 136 -16.62 -7.82 -10.65
N LYS A 137 -17.38 -8.65 -11.36
CA LYS A 137 -18.31 -8.21 -12.40
C LYS A 137 -19.69 -7.96 -11.81
N ASP A 138 -20.33 -6.86 -12.23
CA ASP A 138 -21.73 -6.60 -11.95
C ASP A 138 -22.64 -7.40 -12.91
N GLN A 139 -23.96 -7.24 -12.75
CA GLN A 139 -24.96 -7.96 -13.54
C GLN A 139 -24.86 -7.70 -15.05
N ASN A 140 -24.24 -6.60 -15.46
CA ASN A 140 -24.03 -6.23 -16.86
C ASN A 140 -22.64 -6.68 -17.37
N GLY A 141 -21.89 -7.42 -16.56
CA GLY A 141 -20.53 -7.86 -16.89
C GLY A 141 -19.46 -6.79 -16.71
N HIS A 142 -19.79 -5.64 -16.11
CA HIS A 142 -18.81 -4.57 -15.87
C HIS A 142 -18.03 -4.80 -14.58
N PHE A 143 -16.72 -4.61 -14.64
CA PHE A 143 -15.84 -4.68 -13.48
C PHE A 143 -16.12 -3.57 -12.48
N ARG A 144 -16.00 -3.94 -11.22
CA ARG A 144 -16.00 -3.07 -10.04
C ARG A 144 -14.83 -3.47 -9.15
N VAL A 145 -14.20 -2.48 -8.53
CA VAL A 145 -13.15 -2.71 -7.54
C VAL A 145 -13.77 -2.89 -6.16
N GLN A 146 -13.27 -3.87 -5.44
CA GLN A 146 -13.53 -4.13 -4.03
C GLN A 146 -12.23 -3.99 -3.23
N ASP A 147 -12.36 -3.65 -1.96
CA ASP A 147 -11.22 -3.61 -1.03
C ASP A 147 -10.94 -5.03 -0.50
N TYR A 148 -9.67 -5.39 -0.32
CA TYR A 148 -9.30 -6.63 0.35
C TYR A 148 -8.98 -6.37 1.82
N ILE A 149 -9.90 -6.75 2.71
CA ILE A 149 -9.80 -6.46 4.15
C ILE A 149 -9.88 -7.77 4.91
N ARG A 150 -8.86 -8.06 5.72
CA ARG A 150 -8.82 -9.23 6.63
C ARG A 150 -9.09 -10.58 5.95
N GLY A 151 -8.66 -10.75 4.70
CA GLY A 151 -8.82 -12.00 3.95
C GLY A 151 -10.07 -12.05 3.07
N GLU A 152 -10.88 -10.98 3.04
CA GLU A 152 -12.15 -10.96 2.33
C GLU A 152 -12.24 -9.76 1.37
N CYS A 153 -12.94 -9.98 0.25
CA CYS A 153 -13.27 -8.94 -0.71
C CYS A 153 -14.55 -8.22 -0.28
N VAL A 154 -14.44 -6.93 0.02
CA VAL A 154 -15.53 -6.10 0.55
C VAL A 154 -15.87 -4.99 -0.44
N ASP A 155 -17.16 -4.77 -0.66
CA ASP A 155 -17.61 -3.68 -1.53
C ASP A 155 -17.16 -2.32 -1.00
N ARG A 156 -16.54 -1.54 -1.88
CA ARG A 156 -16.21 -0.14 -1.61
C ARG A 156 -17.51 0.61 -1.33
N VAL A 157 -17.65 1.14 -0.13
CA VAL A 157 -18.76 2.04 0.20
C VAL A 157 -18.60 3.31 -0.65
N PRO A 158 -19.61 3.75 -1.41
CA PRO A 158 -19.48 4.83 -2.40
C PRO A 158 -18.99 6.21 -1.89
N ASN A 159 -18.65 6.39 -0.61
CA ASN A 159 -18.33 7.70 -0.02
C ASN A 159 -17.05 7.74 0.85
N GLN A 160 -16.16 6.74 0.82
CA GLN A 160 -14.96 6.75 1.69
C GLN A 160 -13.62 7.03 1.00
N SER A 161 -13.54 7.09 -0.34
CA SER A 161 -12.28 7.45 -1.02
C SER A 161 -11.90 8.93 -0.91
N GLU A 162 -12.77 9.80 -0.40
CA GLU A 162 -12.47 11.22 -0.16
C GLU A 162 -12.27 11.56 1.33
N GLN A 163 -12.36 10.59 2.25
CA GLN A 163 -12.40 10.87 3.69
C GLN A 163 -11.43 10.06 4.57
N LYS A 164 -10.29 9.61 4.02
CA LYS A 164 -9.17 9.05 4.81
C LYS A 164 -7.89 9.88 4.76
N SER A 165 -8.04 11.21 4.79
CA SER A 165 -7.03 12.12 5.35
C SER A 165 -7.50 12.76 6.67
N LEU A 166 -8.61 12.30 7.24
CA LEU A 166 -8.95 12.60 8.63
C LEU A 166 -8.06 11.73 9.52
N LYS A 167 -6.94 12.33 9.95
CA LYS A 167 -6.26 11.99 11.21
C LYS A 167 -7.32 11.88 12.30
N GLU A 168 -7.84 10.67 12.53
CA GLU A 168 -8.44 10.33 13.81
C GLU A 168 -7.26 10.25 14.78
N ASN A 169 -7.00 11.37 15.44
CA ASN A 169 -6.10 11.47 16.58
C ASN A 169 -6.76 10.72 17.76
N LYS A 170 -6.87 9.39 17.66
CA LYS A 170 -7.09 8.53 18.81
C LYS A 170 -5.76 8.53 19.55
N GLY A 171 -5.72 9.33 20.62
CA GLY A 171 -4.53 9.59 21.45
C GLY A 171 -3.62 8.38 21.52
N SER A 172 -2.36 8.62 21.18
CA SER A 172 -1.35 7.58 21.01
C SER A 172 -1.33 6.71 22.27
N TRP A 173 -1.17 5.39 22.10
CA TRP A 173 -0.99 4.48 23.23
C TRP A 173 0.13 4.97 24.18
N PHE A 174 1.11 5.71 23.65
CA PHE A 174 2.13 6.42 24.42
C PHE A 174 1.56 7.45 25.40
N ASP A 175 0.54 8.23 25.03
CA ASP A 175 -0.06 9.22 25.92
C ASP A 175 -0.73 8.54 27.12
N ARG A 176 -1.40 7.40 26.89
CA ARG A 176 -1.99 6.57 27.96
C ARG A 176 -0.93 5.92 28.84
N PHE A 177 0.21 5.54 28.27
CA PHE A 177 1.36 5.02 29.02
C PHE A 177 1.98 6.10 29.92
N ILE A 178 2.09 7.33 29.43
CA ILE A 178 2.63 8.46 30.21
C ILE A 178 1.70 8.85 31.36
N GLU A 179 0.38 8.83 31.17
CA GLU A 179 -0.57 9.02 32.28
C GLU A 179 -0.49 7.91 33.32
N TRP A 180 -0.38 6.66 32.89
CA TRP A 180 -0.19 5.52 33.80
C TRP A 180 1.13 5.61 34.59
N LEU A 181 2.22 6.09 33.98
CA LEU A 181 3.49 6.33 34.68
C LEU A 181 3.36 7.42 35.75
N LYS A 182 2.62 8.50 35.46
CA LYS A 182 2.39 9.58 36.43
C LYS A 182 1.60 9.10 37.65
N SER A 183 0.64 8.19 37.48
CA SER A 183 -0.15 7.66 38.60
C SER A 183 0.63 6.70 39.51
N LEU A 184 1.71 6.10 39.02
CA LEU A 184 2.60 5.23 39.82
C LEU A 184 3.67 5.98 40.62
N LEU A 185 3.91 7.26 40.30
CA LEU A 185 4.92 8.11 40.94
C LEU A 185 4.32 9.12 41.93
N SER A 186 3.00 9.20 42.04
CA SER A 186 2.26 9.91 43.09
C SER A 186 1.93 8.99 44.26
#